data_AF-A0A1F0BQN9-F1
#
_entry.id   AF-A0A1F0BQN9-F1
#
_cell.length_a   1.000
_cell.length_b   1.000
_cell.length_c   1.000
_cell.angle_alpha   90.00
_cell.angle_beta   90.00
_cell.angle_gamma   90.00
#
_symmetry.space_group_name_H-M   'P 1'
#
loop_
_entity.id
_entity.type
_entity.pdbx_description
1 polymer ?
#
loop_
_entity_poly.entity_id
_entity_poly.type
_entity_poly.pdbx_seq_one_letter_code
_entity_poly.pdbx_strand_id
1 'polypeptide(L)'
;MDREALYNELIQSEPLGFIDPFSDLGEFDPLQMKFKQPVKDLVNRYSGQPYSLAWQHKIMEMRKLFIAYQIALNEEDKQINFQRRTRSEESKEHATTIVTTYLKLGFSFKEIEKRVSLSYKQLRRGWKRSDHIMTHPPEFYSKGDLSEGYCLPGKKLPKSMRINEG
;
A
#
# COMPACT_ATOMS: atom_id res chain seq x y z
N MET A 1 0.18 -3.78 -24.37
CA MET A 1 -0.29 -2.79 -25.35
C MET A 1 -0.34 -1.46 -24.64
N ASP A 2 0.17 -0.40 -25.24
CA ASP A 2 0.23 0.91 -24.60
C ASP A 2 -1.16 1.56 -24.59
N ARG A 3 -1.57 2.15 -23.46
CA ARG A 3 -2.91 2.73 -23.28
C ARG A 3 -3.18 3.80 -24.33
N GLU A 4 -2.19 4.64 -24.59
CA GLU A 4 -2.27 5.74 -25.54
C GLU A 4 -2.39 5.21 -26.97
N ALA A 5 -1.70 4.11 -27.29
CA ALA A 5 -1.84 3.45 -28.59
C ALA A 5 -3.27 2.90 -28.79
N LEU A 6 -3.82 2.21 -27.78
CA LEU A 6 -5.20 1.68 -27.83
C LEU A 6 -6.25 2.79 -27.95
N TYR A 7 -6.07 3.90 -27.23
CA TYR A 7 -6.95 5.07 -27.33
C TYR A 7 -6.90 5.70 -28.73
N ASN A 8 -5.69 5.88 -29.27
CA ASN A 8 -5.51 6.43 -30.61
C ASN A 8 -6.08 5.51 -31.69
N GLU A 9 -5.88 4.19 -31.56
CA GLU A 9 -6.46 3.20 -32.45
C GLU A 9 -8.00 3.21 -32.37
N LEU A 10 -8.57 3.40 -31.18
CA LEU A 10 -10.02 3.56 -30.98
C LEU A 10 -10.57 4.76 -31.76
N ILE A 11 -9.92 5.92 -31.63
CA ILE A 11 -10.34 7.15 -32.31
C ILE A 11 -10.15 7.04 -33.82
N GLN A 12 -9.05 6.43 -34.26
CA GLN A 12 -8.74 6.27 -35.68
C GLN A 12 -9.56 5.18 -36.38
N SER A 13 -10.16 4.26 -35.61
CA SER A 13 -11.00 3.20 -36.17
C SER A 13 -12.21 3.74 -36.95
N GLU A 14 -12.69 4.94 -36.60
CA GLU A 14 -13.81 5.60 -37.26
C GLU A 14 -13.53 7.10 -37.47
N PRO A 15 -12.79 7.46 -38.52
CA PRO A 15 -12.35 8.83 -38.74
C PRO A 15 -13.46 9.75 -39.27
N LEU A 16 -14.60 9.21 -39.69
CA LEU A 16 -15.71 9.97 -40.29
C LEU A 16 -16.72 10.48 -39.25
N GLY A 17 -16.63 10.03 -37.99
CA GLY A 17 -17.51 10.43 -36.87
C GLY A 17 -18.92 9.87 -36.93
N PHE A 18 -19.19 8.85 -37.76
CA PHE A 18 -20.48 8.18 -37.86
C PHE A 18 -20.78 7.27 -36.67
N ILE A 19 -19.75 6.75 -36.00
CA ILE A 19 -19.90 5.97 -34.77
C ILE A 19 -18.90 6.49 -33.75
N ASP A 20 -19.41 7.02 -32.65
CA ASP A 20 -18.59 7.38 -31.52
C ASP A 20 -18.19 6.11 -30.74
N PRO A 21 -16.88 5.79 -30.66
CA PRO A 21 -16.41 4.59 -30.01
C PRO A 21 -16.59 4.60 -28.47
N PHE A 22 -17.03 5.71 -27.87
CA PHE A 22 -17.33 5.81 -26.44
C PHE A 22 -18.82 5.84 -26.11
N SER A 23 -19.69 6.21 -27.04
CA SER A 23 -21.14 6.33 -26.77
C SER A 23 -22.00 5.38 -27.61
N ASP A 24 -21.64 5.14 -28.87
CA ASP A 24 -22.48 4.39 -29.81
C ASP A 24 -22.24 2.87 -29.78
N LEU A 25 -21.24 2.40 -29.04
CA LEU A 25 -20.98 0.96 -28.86
C LEU A 25 -22.00 0.28 -27.93
N GLY A 26 -22.89 1.03 -27.28
CA GLY A 26 -23.88 0.54 -26.33
C GLY A 26 -23.39 0.49 -24.89
N GLU A 27 -24.27 0.07 -23.97
CA GLU A 27 -23.98 0.10 -22.54
C GLU A 27 -22.91 -0.94 -22.15
N PHE A 28 -21.80 -0.44 -21.58
CA PHE A 28 -20.69 -1.25 -21.09
C PHE A 28 -20.84 -1.51 -19.59
N ASP A 29 -20.61 -2.76 -19.17
CA ASP A 29 -20.50 -3.16 -17.77
C ASP A 29 -19.01 -3.26 -17.37
N PRO A 30 -18.48 -2.29 -16.60
CA PRO A 30 -17.08 -2.30 -16.16
C PRO A 30 -16.73 -3.42 -15.20
N LEU A 31 -17.70 -4.02 -14.51
CA LEU A 31 -17.45 -5.11 -13.56
C LEU A 31 -17.22 -6.43 -14.30
N GLN A 32 -18.03 -6.69 -15.33
CA GLN A 32 -17.91 -7.90 -16.15
C GLN A 32 -17.00 -7.74 -17.36
N MET A 33 -16.55 -6.50 -17.65
CA MET A 33 -15.75 -6.12 -18.82
C MET A 33 -16.42 -6.51 -20.14
N LYS A 34 -17.74 -6.31 -20.22
CA LYS A 34 -18.58 -6.75 -21.35
C LYS A 34 -19.67 -5.72 -21.65
N PHE A 35 -20.12 -5.69 -22.90
CA PHE A 35 -21.30 -4.92 -23.29
C PHE A 35 -22.58 -5.69 -22.94
N LYS A 36 -23.57 -5.01 -22.37
CA LYS A 36 -24.82 -5.62 -21.91
C LYS A 36 -25.68 -6.15 -23.05
N GLN A 37 -25.74 -5.39 -24.14
CA GLN A 37 -26.59 -5.69 -25.30
C GLN A 37 -25.78 -6.16 -26.51
N PRO A 38 -26.28 -7.10 -27.31
CA PRO A 38 -25.61 -7.55 -28.52
C PRO A 38 -25.65 -6.46 -29.60
N VAL A 39 -24.70 -6.50 -30.53
CA VAL A 39 -24.53 -5.45 -31.55
C VAL A 39 -25.74 -5.34 -32.50
N LYS A 40 -26.41 -6.46 -32.79
CA LYS A 40 -27.61 -6.52 -33.63
C LYS A 40 -28.79 -5.70 -33.11
N ASP A 41 -28.84 -5.46 -31.81
CA ASP A 41 -29.94 -4.73 -31.15
C ASP A 41 -29.59 -3.24 -31.01
N LEU A 42 -28.39 -2.82 -31.44
CA LEU A 42 -28.00 -1.41 -31.46
C LEU A 42 -28.71 -0.67 -32.58
N VAL A 43 -29.23 0.50 -32.23
CA VAL A 43 -29.91 1.41 -33.15
C VAL A 43 -28.97 2.57 -33.47
N ASN A 44 -28.88 2.92 -34.75
CA ASN A 44 -28.11 4.07 -35.19
C ASN A 44 -28.83 5.36 -34.77
N ARG A 45 -28.11 6.23 -34.07
CA ARG A 45 -28.63 7.50 -33.54
C ARG A 45 -29.14 8.44 -34.63
N TYR A 46 -28.57 8.39 -35.82
CA TYR A 46 -28.92 9.27 -36.93
C TYR A 46 -30.11 8.79 -37.74
N SER A 47 -30.25 7.47 -37.95
CA SER A 47 -31.33 6.91 -38.77
C SER A 47 -32.51 6.38 -37.96
N GLY A 48 -32.34 6.14 -36.66
CA GLY A 48 -33.33 5.45 -35.83
C GLY A 48 -33.57 3.99 -36.24
N GLN A 49 -32.74 3.44 -37.14
CA GLN A 49 -32.81 2.07 -37.63
C GLN A 49 -31.63 1.24 -37.10
N PRO A 50 -31.75 -0.09 -37.06
CA PRO A 50 -30.62 -0.96 -36.73
C PRO A 50 -29.41 -0.72 -37.64
N TYR A 51 -28.20 -0.87 -37.10
CA TYR A 51 -26.98 -0.78 -37.92
C TYR A 51 -26.96 -1.85 -39.01
N SER A 52 -26.41 -1.51 -40.19
CA SER A 52 -26.19 -2.48 -41.26
C SER A 52 -25.13 -3.51 -40.85
N LEU A 53 -25.11 -4.69 -41.50
CA LEU A 53 -24.17 -5.76 -41.16
C LEU A 53 -22.69 -5.32 -41.20
N ALA A 54 -22.31 -4.47 -42.15
CA ALA A 54 -20.96 -3.94 -42.24
C ALA A 54 -20.61 -3.08 -41.01
N TRP A 55 -21.54 -2.21 -40.59
CA TRP A 55 -21.37 -1.39 -39.40
C TRP A 55 -21.41 -2.21 -38.12
N GLN A 56 -22.25 -3.24 -38.04
CA GLN A 56 -22.25 -4.17 -36.91
C GLN A 56 -20.88 -4.85 -36.76
N HIS A 57 -20.27 -5.31 -37.85
CA HIS A 57 -18.94 -5.91 -37.81
C HIS A 57 -17.89 -4.91 -37.29
N LYS A 58 -17.93 -3.67 -37.79
CA LYS A 58 -17.04 -2.60 -37.34
C LYS A 58 -17.23 -2.25 -35.86
N ILE A 59 -18.48 -2.17 -35.39
CA ILE A 59 -18.81 -1.99 -33.96
C ILE A 59 -18.23 -3.14 -33.13
N MET A 60 -18.29 -4.38 -33.61
CA MET A 60 -17.67 -5.51 -32.90
C MET A 60 -16.15 -5.36 -32.76
N GLU A 61 -15.46 -4.87 -33.78
CA GLU A 61 -14.02 -4.57 -33.71
C GLU A 61 -13.73 -3.46 -32.71
N MET A 62 -14.47 -2.35 -32.77
CA MET A 62 -14.34 -1.24 -31.82
C MET A 62 -14.62 -1.68 -30.38
N ARG A 63 -15.61 -2.55 -30.15
CA ARG A 63 -15.89 -3.12 -28.82
C ARG A 63 -14.72 -3.94 -28.28
N LYS A 64 -14.00 -4.69 -29.13
CA LYS A 64 -12.80 -5.44 -28.71
C LYS A 64 -11.68 -4.50 -28.29
N LEU A 65 -11.41 -3.46 -29.09
CA LEU A 65 -10.41 -2.45 -28.77
C LEU A 65 -10.79 -1.68 -27.49
N PHE A 66 -12.07 -1.34 -27.32
CA PHE A 66 -12.57 -0.67 -26.12
C PHE A 66 -12.36 -1.51 -24.87
N ILE A 67 -12.66 -2.80 -24.91
CA ILE A 67 -12.41 -3.71 -23.78
C ILE A 67 -10.92 -3.77 -23.47
N ALA A 68 -10.06 -3.90 -24.49
CA ALA A 68 -8.61 -3.91 -24.29
C ALA A 68 -8.11 -2.60 -23.64
N TYR A 69 -8.64 -1.46 -24.06
CA TYR A 69 -8.35 -0.15 -23.48
C TYR A 69 -8.78 -0.06 -22.00
N GLN A 70 -9.99 -0.54 -21.67
CA GLN A 70 -10.49 -0.57 -20.28
C GLN A 70 -9.65 -1.51 -19.39
N ILE A 71 -9.17 -2.63 -19.93
CA ILE A 71 -8.27 -3.54 -19.20
C ILE A 71 -6.96 -2.82 -18.87
N ALA A 72 -6.34 -2.16 -19.85
CA ALA A 72 -5.09 -1.43 -19.67
C ALA A 72 -5.22 -0.31 -18.61
N LEU A 73 -6.31 0.46 -18.64
CA LEU A 73 -6.60 1.48 -17.61
C LEU A 73 -6.63 0.88 -16.19
N ASN A 74 -7.35 -0.22 -16.02
CA ASN A 74 -7.48 -0.88 -14.72
C ASN A 74 -6.15 -1.45 -14.22
N GLU A 75 -5.25 -1.88 -15.12
CA GLU A 75 -3.93 -2.38 -14.75
C GLU A 75 -3.01 -1.26 -14.27
N GLU A 76 -2.98 -0.10 -14.94
CA GLU A 76 -2.21 1.06 -14.51
C GLU A 76 -2.65 1.56 -13.13
N ASP A 77 -3.96 1.70 -12.92
CA ASP A 77 -4.50 2.11 -11.63
C ASP A 77 -4.13 1.14 -10.50
N LYS A 78 -4.14 -0.17 -10.78
CA LYS A 78 -3.67 -1.19 -9.83
C LYS A 78 -2.18 -1.05 -9.55
N GLN A 79 -1.35 -0.83 -10.57
CA GLN A 79 0.10 -0.66 -10.41
C GLN A 79 0.43 0.61 -9.61
N ILE A 80 -0.20 1.74 -9.90
CA ILE A 80 -0.01 3.00 -9.17
C ILE A 80 -0.42 2.83 -7.71
N ASN A 81 -1.58 2.21 -7.46
CA ASN A 81 -2.03 1.96 -6.09
C ASN A 81 -1.14 0.98 -5.34
N PHE A 82 -0.63 -0.05 -6.03
CA PHE A 82 0.34 -0.98 -5.46
C PHE A 82 1.64 -0.25 -5.08
N GLN A 83 2.20 0.55 -5.98
CA GLN A 83 3.40 1.36 -5.72
C GLN A 83 3.21 2.37 -4.58
N ARG A 84 2.03 3.01 -4.48
CA ARG A 84 1.70 3.90 -3.35
C ARG A 84 1.64 3.13 -2.04
N ARG A 85 1.08 1.91 -2.03
CA ARG A 85 1.04 1.04 -0.86
C ARG A 85 2.43 0.58 -0.45
N THR A 86 3.27 0.12 -1.38
CA THR A 86 4.64 -0.32 -1.07
C THR A 86 5.48 0.82 -0.52
N ARG A 87 5.44 2.00 -1.15
CA ARG A 87 6.12 3.21 -0.62
C ARG A 87 5.60 3.61 0.77
N SER A 88 4.30 3.43 1.01
CA SER A 88 3.72 3.64 2.35
C SER A 88 4.20 2.60 3.36
N GLU A 89 4.49 1.37 2.94
CA GLU A 89 4.95 0.33 3.85
C GLU A 89 6.44 0.48 4.17
N GLU A 90 7.28 0.75 3.17
CA GLU A 90 8.71 1.06 3.34
C GLU A 90 8.94 2.24 4.28
N SER A 91 8.14 3.31 4.12
CA SER A 91 8.24 4.48 5.01
C SER A 91 7.79 4.18 6.45
N LYS A 92 6.81 3.30 6.65
CA LYS A 92 6.42 2.83 7.97
C LYS A 92 7.50 1.95 8.58
N GLU A 93 8.08 1.01 7.82
CA GLU A 93 9.15 0.12 8.29
C GLU A 93 10.41 0.91 8.67
N HIS A 94 10.74 1.94 7.89
CA HIS A 94 11.84 2.84 8.24
C HIS A 94 11.53 3.59 9.54
N ALA A 95 10.31 4.13 9.68
CA ALA A 95 9.89 4.80 10.90
C ALA A 95 9.88 3.87 12.12
N THR A 96 9.43 2.62 11.99
CA THR A 96 9.46 1.62 13.07
C THR A 96 10.89 1.28 13.46
N THR A 97 11.79 1.12 12.48
CA THR A 97 13.22 0.85 12.73
C THR A 97 13.88 2.00 13.50
N ILE A 98 13.63 3.25 13.10
CA ILE A 98 14.18 4.43 13.77
C ILE A 98 13.65 4.51 15.21
N VAL A 99 12.32 4.44 15.39
CA VAL A 99 11.69 4.57 16.70
C VAL A 99 12.16 3.47 17.64
N THR A 100 12.18 2.21 17.20
CA THR A 100 12.63 1.08 18.03
C THR A 100 14.11 1.18 18.41
N THR A 101 14.97 1.68 17.51
CA THR A 101 16.38 1.93 17.81
C THR A 101 16.55 2.95 18.93
N TYR A 102 15.85 4.09 18.85
CA TYR A 102 15.91 5.09 19.93
C TYR A 102 15.35 4.55 21.26
N LEU A 103 14.30 3.73 21.22
CA LEU A 103 13.76 3.12 22.43
C LEU A 103 14.73 2.13 23.06
N LYS A 104 15.45 1.33 22.26
CA LYS A 104 16.52 0.43 22.73
C LYS A 104 17.66 1.20 23.40
N LEU A 105 17.99 2.38 22.87
CA LEU A 105 18.98 3.29 23.45
C LEU A 105 18.47 4.05 24.69
N GLY A 106 17.21 3.86 25.09
CA GLY A 106 16.64 4.42 26.32
C GLY A 106 15.97 5.79 26.17
N PHE A 107 15.90 6.37 24.97
CA PHE A 107 15.29 7.68 24.74
C PHE A 107 13.78 7.68 25.00
N SER A 108 13.29 8.76 25.60
CA SER A 108 11.87 8.99 25.86
C SER A 108 11.11 9.39 24.59
N PHE A 109 9.80 9.17 24.57
CA PHE A 109 8.98 9.58 23.41
C PHE A 109 9.05 11.09 23.12
N LYS A 110 9.23 11.93 24.14
CA LYS A 110 9.41 13.38 23.95
C LYS A 110 10.73 13.73 23.26
N GLU A 111 11.78 12.94 23.48
CA GLU A 111 13.07 13.13 22.80
C GLU A 111 13.04 12.59 21.37
N ILE A 112 12.35 11.46 21.16
CA ILE A 112 12.15 10.86 19.84
C ILE A 112 11.33 11.78 18.94
N GLU A 113 10.25 12.38 19.46
CA GLU A 113 9.41 13.33 18.72
C GLU A 113 10.20 14.52 18.16
N LYS A 114 11.28 14.97 18.84
CA LYS A 114 12.13 16.06 18.33
C LYS A 114 13.03 15.64 17.15
N ARG A 115 13.20 14.33 16.92
CA ARG A 115 14.13 13.75 15.95
C ARG A 115 13.42 13.04 14.79
N VAL A 116 12.13 12.77 14.92
CA VAL A 116 11.34 11.99 13.96
C VAL A 116 10.05 12.75 13.66
N SER A 117 9.57 12.67 12.42
CA SER A 117 8.29 13.25 11.97
C SER A 117 7.05 12.50 12.50
N LEU A 118 7.05 12.11 13.78
CA LEU A 118 5.96 11.42 14.47
C LEU A 118 5.62 12.14 15.76
N SER A 119 4.33 12.42 15.96
CA SER A 119 3.87 13.06 17.21
C SER A 119 3.96 12.12 18.41
N TYR A 120 4.07 12.69 19.61
CA TYR A 120 4.05 11.95 20.87
C TYR A 120 2.84 11.02 20.99
N LYS A 121 1.66 11.47 20.53
CA LYS A 121 0.44 10.65 20.55
C LYS A 121 0.56 9.41 19.65
N GLN A 122 1.15 9.55 18.47
CA GLN A 122 1.39 8.43 17.56
C GLN A 122 2.42 7.45 18.13
N LEU A 123 3.52 7.98 18.69
CA LEU A 123 4.56 7.17 19.35
C LEU A 123 3.99 6.35 20.52
N ARG A 124 3.18 6.98 21.39
CA ARG A 124 2.57 6.30 22.54
C ARG A 124 1.55 5.23 22.15
N ARG A 125 0.83 5.43 21.03
CA ARG A 125 -0.19 4.49 20.54
C ARG A 125 0.44 3.29 19.82
N GLY A 126 1.50 3.51 19.06
CA GLY A 126 2.14 2.49 18.22
C GLY A 126 3.17 1.63 18.95
N TRP A 127 3.82 2.16 20.00
CA TRP A 127 4.93 1.48 20.66
C TRP A 127 4.77 1.47 22.18
N LYS A 128 5.15 0.35 22.79
CA LYS A 128 5.33 0.24 24.24
C LYS A 128 6.81 0.33 24.58
N ARG A 129 7.16 1.26 25.45
CA ARG A 129 8.56 1.46 25.86
C ARG A 129 9.15 0.21 26.53
N SER A 130 8.34 -0.49 27.34
CA SER A 130 8.73 -1.73 28.03
C SER A 130 9.26 -2.83 27.09
N ASP A 131 8.74 -2.90 25.88
CA ASP A 131 9.02 -4.01 24.95
C ASP A 131 10.36 -3.83 24.24
N HIS A 132 10.98 -2.65 24.37
CA HIS A 132 12.17 -2.26 23.64
C HIS A 132 13.34 -1.80 24.51
N ILE A 133 13.09 -1.36 25.75
CA ILE A 133 14.19 -1.04 26.68
C ILE A 133 14.92 -2.34 27.02
N MET A 134 16.17 -2.44 26.60
CA MET A 134 17.08 -3.49 27.06
C MET A 134 17.72 -3.01 28.36
N THR A 135 17.16 -3.37 29.52
CA THR A 135 17.90 -3.25 30.78
C THR A 135 18.84 -4.45 30.87
N HIS A 136 20.15 -4.20 30.99
CA HIS A 136 21.08 -5.25 31.37
C HIS A 136 20.63 -5.85 32.73
N PRO A 137 20.74 -7.18 32.92
CA PRO A 137 20.44 -7.77 34.20
C PRO A 137 21.33 -7.12 35.27
N PRO A 138 20.80 -6.88 36.48
CA PRO A 138 21.57 -6.26 37.55
C PRO A 138 22.78 -7.14 37.91
N GLU A 139 23.94 -6.51 37.99
CA GLU A 139 25.18 -7.12 38.47
C GLU A 139 25.41 -6.72 39.93
N PHE A 140 25.72 -7.70 40.77
CA PHE A 140 25.95 -7.48 42.19
C PHE A 140 27.42 -7.66 42.52
N TYR A 141 28.00 -6.66 43.19
CA TYR A 141 29.40 -6.71 43.62
C TYR A 141 29.49 -6.84 45.14
N SER A 142 30.41 -7.69 45.61
CA SER A 142 30.76 -7.81 47.02
C SER A 142 31.67 -6.66 47.43
N LYS A 143 31.37 -5.99 48.55
CA LYS A 143 32.21 -4.89 49.06
C LYS A 143 33.61 -5.35 49.48
N GLY A 144 33.72 -6.58 50.01
CA GLY A 144 35.01 -7.17 50.43
C GLY A 144 35.91 -7.41 49.22
N ASP A 145 35.37 -8.08 48.20
CA ASP A 145 36.07 -8.38 46.95
C ASP A 145 36.56 -7.08 46.28
N LEU A 146 35.70 -6.05 46.22
CA LEU A 146 36.07 -4.74 45.69
C LEU A 146 37.21 -4.07 46.48
N SER A 147 37.24 -4.23 47.80
CA SER A 147 38.31 -3.68 48.64
C SER A 147 39.65 -4.42 48.48
N GLU A 148 39.61 -5.68 48.05
CA GLU A 148 40.77 -6.51 47.75
C GLU A 148 41.20 -6.43 46.27
N GLY A 149 40.50 -5.62 45.46
CA GLY A 149 40.78 -5.42 44.03
C GLY A 149 40.13 -6.45 43.09
N TYR A 150 39.30 -7.35 43.61
CA TYR A 150 38.54 -8.32 42.82
C TYR A 150 37.19 -7.74 42.37
N CYS A 151 36.91 -7.78 41.06
CA CYS A 151 35.71 -7.19 40.45
C CYS A 151 34.88 -8.21 39.66
N LEU A 152 34.58 -9.38 40.27
CA LEU A 152 33.73 -10.40 39.65
C LEU A 152 32.25 -10.21 40.06
N PRO A 153 31.34 -9.96 39.12
CA PRO A 153 29.93 -9.76 39.45
C PRO A 153 29.22 -11.09 39.76
N GLY A 154 28.41 -11.08 40.83
CA GLY A 154 27.44 -12.12 41.12
C GLY A 154 26.12 -11.88 40.39
N LYS A 155 25.50 -12.94 39.87
CA LYS A 155 24.16 -12.90 39.25
C LYS A 155 23.00 -13.05 40.24
N LYS A 156 23.29 -13.28 41.52
CA LYS A 156 22.29 -13.57 42.56
C LYS A 156 22.19 -12.40 43.52
N LEU A 157 20.97 -11.97 43.82
CA LEU A 157 20.71 -10.96 44.85
C LEU A 157 21.30 -11.43 46.20
N PRO A 158 22.09 -10.60 46.90
CA PRO A 158 22.65 -10.92 48.20
C PRO A 158 21.56 -11.35 49.19
N LYS A 159 21.84 -12.37 50.02
CA LYS A 159 20.87 -12.89 51.00
C LYS A 159 20.34 -11.80 51.95
N SER A 160 21.16 -10.79 52.26
CA SER A 160 20.78 -9.63 53.09
C SER A 160 19.70 -8.73 52.48
N MET A 161 19.45 -8.83 51.17
CA MET A 161 18.40 -8.09 50.46
C MET A 161 17.22 -8.97 50.05
N ARG A 162 17.20 -10.25 50.46
CA ARG A 162 16.01 -11.09 50.24
C ARG A 162 14.91 -10.63 51.19
N ILE A 163 13.75 -10.30 50.62
CA ILE A 163 12.53 -10.06 51.40
C ILE A 163 12.23 -11.37 52.13
N ASN A 164 11.99 -11.32 53.45
CA ASN A 164 11.61 -12.51 54.21
C ASN A 164 10.35 -13.13 53.58
N GLU A 165 10.51 -14.27 52.92
CA GLU A 165 9.39 -15.15 52.60
C GLU A 165 8.97 -15.78 53.93
N GLY A 166 7.80 -15.36 54.43
CA GLY A 166 7.22 -15.84 55.68
C GLY A 166 6.79 -17.30 55.61
#